data_AF-A0A8C7DB05-F1
#
_entry.id   AF-A0A8C7DB05-F1
#
_cell.length_a   1.000
_cell.length_b   1.000
_cell.length_c   1.000
_cell.angle_alpha   90.00
_cell.angle_beta   90.00
_cell.angle_gamma   90.00
#
_symmetry.space_group_name_H-M   'P 1'
#
loop_
_entity.id
_entity.type
_entity.pdbx_description
1 polymer ?
#
loop_
_entity_poly.entity_id
_entity_poly.type
_entity_poly.pdbx_seq_one_letter_code
_entity_poly.pdbx_strand_id
1 'polypeptide(L)'
;LQSATGGKGKLPLSLTDFLSPNLIPLFQAIRDGVIEASINHEKGYVQSKETMDIYGTREPQLAFHQRISFCLDIHNMSVKAMRFPPKAYNKDLESAEERREREQQDLEFAKEMAEDDDDSFP
;
A
#
# COMPACT_ATOMS: atom_id res chain seq x y z
N LEU A 1 -31.53 -17.20 23.53
CA LEU A 1 -30.18 -17.42 22.96
C LEU A 1 -29.18 -16.90 23.98
N GLN A 2 -28.47 -17.80 24.64
CA GLN A 2 -27.54 -17.52 25.74
C GLN A 2 -26.36 -16.70 25.21
N SER A 3 -26.20 -15.46 25.66
CA SER A 3 -24.95 -14.72 25.47
C SER A 3 -23.91 -15.31 26.40
N ALA A 4 -22.93 -16.01 25.83
CA ALA A 4 -21.81 -16.59 26.52
C ALA A 4 -21.10 -15.53 27.38
N THR A 5 -21.19 -15.68 28.69
CA THR A 5 -20.36 -14.92 29.63
C THR A 5 -18.92 -15.31 29.40
N GLY A 6 -18.13 -14.41 28.79
CA GLY A 6 -16.69 -14.57 28.67
C GLY A 6 -16.09 -14.82 30.05
N GLY A 7 -15.65 -16.04 30.29
CA GLY A 7 -15.14 -16.45 31.59
C GLY A 7 -13.90 -15.62 31.93
N LYS A 8 -13.94 -14.87 33.03
CA LYS A 8 -12.75 -14.23 33.62
C LYS A 8 -11.74 -15.33 33.96
N GLY A 9 -10.77 -15.54 33.08
CA GLY A 9 -9.66 -16.46 33.31
C GLY A 9 -8.79 -15.93 34.44
N LYS A 10 -8.78 -16.63 35.57
CA LYS A 10 -7.85 -16.36 36.68
C LYS A 10 -6.73 -17.38 36.60
N LEU A 11 -5.52 -16.92 36.32
CA LEU A 11 -4.33 -17.76 36.40
C LEU A 11 -3.74 -17.61 37.81
N PRO A 12 -3.69 -18.68 38.62
CA PRO A 12 -3.06 -18.62 39.93
C PRO A 12 -1.55 -18.47 39.76
N LEU A 13 -0.98 -17.48 40.43
CA LEU A 13 0.46 -17.28 40.62
C LEU A 13 0.80 -17.68 42.06
N SER A 14 1.77 -18.57 42.24
CA SER A 14 2.26 -18.88 43.58
C SER A 14 3.09 -17.70 44.11
N LEU A 15 3.16 -17.55 45.44
CA LEU A 15 3.89 -16.44 46.10
C LEU A 15 5.39 -16.38 45.71
N THR A 16 5.95 -17.51 45.23
CA THR A 16 7.33 -17.65 44.75
C THR A 16 7.54 -17.18 43.29
N ASP A 17 6.47 -16.93 42.53
CA ASP A 17 6.56 -16.59 41.10
C ASP A 17 6.73 -15.09 40.83
N PHE A 18 6.53 -14.24 41.85
CA PHE A 18 6.59 -12.77 41.72
C PHE A 18 7.97 -12.22 41.36
N LEU A 19 9.05 -12.94 41.66
CA LEU A 19 10.42 -12.62 41.25
C LEU A 19 10.98 -13.61 40.24
N SER A 20 10.14 -14.51 39.70
CA SER A 20 10.60 -15.52 38.75
C SER A 20 10.84 -14.87 37.38
N PRO A 21 11.86 -15.33 36.63
CA PRO A 21 12.14 -14.83 35.28
C PRO A 21 10.95 -15.04 34.31
N ASN A 22 10.02 -15.92 34.64
CA ASN A 22 8.86 -16.25 33.82
C ASN A 22 7.74 -15.19 33.89
N LEU A 23 7.69 -14.36 34.94
CA LEU A 23 6.65 -13.32 35.09
C LEU A 23 7.04 -11.98 34.45
N ILE A 24 8.34 -11.74 34.24
CA ILE A 24 8.88 -10.49 33.69
C ILE A 24 8.31 -10.19 32.27
N PRO A 25 8.26 -11.15 31.32
CA PRO A 25 7.69 -10.89 30.00
C PRO A 25 6.19 -10.62 30.04
N LEU A 26 5.47 -11.25 30.98
CA LEU A 26 4.03 -11.01 31.17
C LEU A 26 3.77 -9.59 31.68
N PHE A 27 4.57 -9.12 32.63
CA PHE A 27 4.52 -7.74 33.11
C PHE A 27 4.83 -6.74 31.98
N GLN A 28 5.86 -7.03 31.17
CA GLN A 28 6.22 -6.22 30.02
C GLN A 28 5.05 -6.16 29.00
N ALA A 29 4.44 -7.29 28.67
CA ALA A 29 3.32 -7.36 27.72
C ALA A 29 2.05 -6.62 28.20
N ILE A 30 1.80 -6.62 29.52
CA ILE A 30 0.71 -5.84 30.12
C ILE A 30 1.04 -4.34 30.08
N ARG A 31 2.29 -3.96 30.36
CA ARG A 31 2.75 -2.57 30.31
C ARG A 31 2.73 -2.00 28.88
N ASP A 32 3.07 -2.84 27.91
CA ASP A 32 3.05 -2.49 26.48
C ASP A 32 1.61 -2.45 25.92
N GLY A 33 0.60 -2.78 26.74
CA GLY A 33 -0.83 -2.72 26.37
C GLY A 33 -1.26 -3.80 25.38
N VAL A 34 -0.38 -4.76 25.09
CA VAL A 34 -0.67 -5.90 24.21
C VAL A 34 -1.66 -6.87 24.88
N ILE A 35 -1.57 -7.02 26.20
CA ILE A 35 -2.47 -7.83 27.01
C ILE A 35 -3.20 -6.93 28.01
N GLU A 36 -4.52 -6.84 27.88
CA GLU A 36 -5.36 -6.18 28.88
C GLU A 36 -5.59 -7.11 30.09
N ALA A 37 -4.67 -7.09 31.05
CA ALA A 37 -4.79 -7.84 32.29
C ALA A 37 -4.27 -7.05 33.49
N SER A 38 -4.75 -7.37 34.68
CA SER A 38 -4.30 -6.77 35.94
C SER A 38 -3.69 -7.85 36.84
N ILE A 39 -2.54 -7.55 37.44
CA ILE A 39 -1.84 -8.43 38.37
C ILE A 39 -2.23 -8.04 39.80
N ASN A 40 -2.75 -9.00 40.57
CA ASN A 40 -3.01 -8.83 42.00
C ASN A 40 -1.87 -9.45 42.81
N HIS A 41 -1.02 -8.60 43.37
CA HIS A 41 0.15 -9.02 44.16
C HIS A 41 -0.22 -9.68 45.49
N GLU A 42 -1.30 -9.24 46.14
CA GLU A 42 -1.71 -9.77 47.44
C GLU A 42 -2.31 -11.18 47.37
N LYS A 43 -2.97 -11.50 46.27
CA LYS A 43 -3.74 -12.75 46.11
C LYS A 43 -3.09 -13.75 45.15
N GLY A 44 -1.93 -13.42 44.58
CA GLY A 44 -1.22 -14.32 43.68
C GLY A 44 -2.06 -14.69 42.47
N TYR A 45 -2.61 -13.74 41.72
CA TYR A 45 -3.24 -14.07 40.44
C TYR A 45 -3.14 -12.94 39.42
N VAL A 46 -3.18 -13.35 38.15
CA VAL A 46 -3.40 -12.45 37.01
C VAL A 46 -4.85 -12.60 36.55
N GLN A 47 -5.53 -11.47 36.37
CA GLN A 47 -6.91 -11.42 35.91
C GLN A 47 -6.97 -10.71 34.56
N SER A 48 -7.47 -11.40 33.54
CA SER A 48 -7.78 -10.77 32.25
C SER A 48 -8.95 -9.81 32.38
N LYS A 49 -8.86 -8.64 31.73
CA LYS A 49 -9.99 -7.75 31.52
C LYS A 49 -10.85 -8.31 30.39
N GLU A 50 -12.17 -8.17 30.48
CA GLU A 50 -13.04 -8.59 29.37
C GLU A 50 -12.70 -7.77 28.12
N THR A 51 -12.71 -8.44 26.97
CA THR A 51 -12.51 -7.81 25.65
C THR A 51 -13.55 -6.71 25.48
N MET A 52 -13.10 -5.46 25.43
CA MET A 52 -13.95 -4.29 25.27
C MET A 52 -14.65 -4.35 23.89
N ASP A 53 -15.89 -3.86 23.83
CA ASP A 53 -16.61 -3.75 22.56
C ASP A 53 -15.92 -2.75 21.62
N ILE A 54 -15.31 -3.27 20.57
CA ILE A 54 -14.51 -2.53 19.58
C ILE A 54 -15.39 -1.56 18.80
N TYR A 55 -16.69 -1.84 18.64
CA TYR A 55 -17.60 -0.99 17.88
C TYR A 55 -18.09 0.24 18.65
N GLY A 56 -17.91 0.26 19.98
CA GLY A 56 -18.18 1.42 20.82
C GLY A 56 -17.03 2.44 20.86
N THR A 57 -15.87 2.10 20.31
CA THR A 57 -14.67 2.96 20.33
C THR A 57 -14.44 3.67 19.00
N ARG A 58 -13.44 4.56 18.94
CA ARG A 58 -13.02 5.25 17.71
C ARG A 58 -12.11 4.40 16.81
N GLU A 59 -11.70 3.23 17.28
CA GLU A 59 -10.80 2.33 16.57
C GLU A 59 -11.30 1.94 15.15
N PRO A 60 -12.57 1.55 14.93
CA PRO A 60 -13.07 1.29 13.59
C PRO A 60 -13.00 2.52 12.68
N GLN A 61 -13.28 3.73 13.20
CA GLN A 61 -13.20 4.97 12.42
C GLN A 61 -11.76 5.24 11.92
N LEU A 62 -10.77 5.03 12.79
CA LEU A 62 -9.35 5.20 12.43
C LEU A 62 -8.90 4.18 11.39
N ALA A 63 -9.32 2.92 11.54
CA ALA A 63 -9.02 1.87 10.57
C ALA A 63 -9.60 2.20 9.18
N PHE A 64 -10.84 2.69 9.12
CA PHE A 64 -11.43 3.14 7.86
C PHE A 64 -10.74 4.37 7.28
N HIS A 65 -10.38 5.35 8.11
CA HIS A 65 -9.67 6.54 7.66
C HIS A 65 -8.34 6.20 6.97
N GLN A 66 -7.55 5.29 7.56
CA GLN A 66 -6.29 4.81 6.96
C GLN A 66 -6.53 4.13 5.62
N ARG A 67 -7.53 3.25 5.54
CA ARG A 67 -7.88 2.53 4.30
C ARG A 67 -8.35 3.48 3.20
N ILE A 68 -9.18 4.47 3.54
CA ILE A 68 -9.70 5.44 2.57
C ILE A 68 -8.57 6.32 2.04
N SER A 69 -7.70 6.83 2.92
CA SER A 69 -6.53 7.62 2.50
C SER A 69 -5.66 6.83 1.53
N PHE A 70 -5.34 5.58 1.88
CA PHE A 70 -4.52 4.72 1.04
C PHE A 70 -5.11 4.48 -0.36
N CYS A 71 -6.41 4.19 -0.43
CA CYS A 71 -7.09 3.99 -1.71
C CYS A 71 -7.08 5.27 -2.57
N LEU A 72 -7.30 6.44 -1.96
CA LEU A 72 -7.26 7.73 -2.64
C LEU A 72 -5.85 8.07 -3.12
N ASP A 73 -4.83 7.77 -2.32
CA ASP A 73 -3.43 8.00 -2.67
C ASP A 73 -3.02 7.13 -3.87
N ILE A 74 -3.39 5.85 -3.89
CA ILE A 74 -3.18 4.98 -5.06
C ILE A 74 -3.88 5.56 -6.29
N HIS A 75 -5.14 5.96 -6.17
CA HIS A 75 -5.87 6.54 -7.29
C HIS A 75 -5.13 7.76 -7.87
N ASN A 76 -4.67 8.66 -7.00
CA ASN A 76 -3.90 9.83 -7.39
C ASN A 76 -2.57 9.47 -8.04
N MET A 77 -1.85 8.48 -7.52
CA MET A 77 -0.62 7.98 -8.14
C MET A 77 -0.87 7.37 -9.51
N SER A 78 -1.90 6.53 -9.66
CA SER A 78 -2.27 5.91 -10.94
C SER A 78 -2.66 6.96 -11.98
N VAL A 79 -3.45 7.97 -11.62
CA VAL A 79 -3.80 9.06 -12.53
C VAL A 79 -2.57 9.87 -12.93
N LYS A 80 -1.63 10.12 -12.01
CA LYS A 80 -0.37 10.79 -12.31
C LYS A 80 0.52 9.95 -13.23
N ALA A 81 0.62 8.64 -13.00
CA ALA A 81 1.40 7.72 -13.82
C ALA A 81 0.83 7.58 -15.24
N MET A 82 -0.50 7.59 -15.39
CA MET A 82 -1.15 7.62 -16.72
C MET A 82 -0.97 8.96 -17.43
N ARG A 83 -0.70 10.06 -16.70
CA ARG A 83 -0.60 11.43 -17.25
C ARG A 83 0.84 11.92 -17.47
N PHE A 84 1.88 11.21 -17.04
CA PHE A 84 3.29 11.59 -17.25
C PHE A 84 4.01 10.64 -18.24
N PRO A 85 4.47 11.09 -19.44
CA PRO A 85 4.05 12.27 -20.17
C PRO A 85 3.57 11.98 -21.62
N PRO A 86 2.43 12.56 -22.06
CA PRO A 86 2.03 12.62 -23.47
C PRO A 86 2.96 13.49 -24.35
N LYS A 87 4.03 14.06 -23.80
CA LYS A 87 5.04 14.82 -24.56
C LYS A 87 6.21 13.98 -25.08
N ALA A 88 6.46 12.81 -24.49
CA ALA A 88 7.48 11.89 -25.03
C ALA A 88 6.99 11.24 -26.33
N TYR A 89 5.73 10.80 -26.34
CA TYR A 89 5.13 10.16 -27.52
C TYR A 89 4.98 11.11 -28.72
N ASN A 90 4.59 12.37 -28.50
CA ASN A 90 4.54 13.36 -29.59
C ASN A 90 5.91 13.63 -30.22
N LYS A 91 6.99 13.64 -29.43
CA LYS A 91 8.35 13.89 -29.93
C LYS A 91 8.89 12.73 -30.76
N ASP A 92 8.58 11.49 -30.39
CA ASP A 92 9.00 10.30 -31.14
C ASP A 92 8.18 10.13 -32.43
N LEU A 93 6.91 10.53 -32.44
CA LEU A 93 6.06 10.52 -33.64
C LEU A 93 6.48 11.59 -34.65
N GLU A 94 6.69 12.84 -34.21
CA GLU A 94 7.22 13.91 -35.09
C GLU A 94 8.56 13.49 -35.70
N SER A 95 9.45 12.89 -34.90
CA SER A 95 10.76 12.43 -35.40
C SER A 95 10.66 11.26 -36.39
N ALA A 96 9.64 10.39 -36.27
CA ALA A 96 9.42 9.26 -37.16
C ALA A 96 8.78 9.69 -38.50
N GLU A 97 7.86 10.65 -38.48
CA GLU A 97 7.23 11.21 -39.68
C GLU A 97 8.23 12.04 -40.50
N GLU A 98 9.04 12.88 -39.85
CA GLU A 98 10.06 13.70 -40.53
C GLU A 98 11.12 12.85 -41.26
N ARG A 99 11.44 11.65 -40.74
CA ARG A 99 12.37 10.73 -41.40
C ARG A 99 11.76 10.10 -42.65
N ARG A 100 10.45 9.81 -42.62
CA ARG A 100 9.72 9.24 -43.76
C ARG A 100 9.54 10.26 -44.89
N GLU A 101 9.26 11.52 -44.56
CA GLU A 101 9.11 12.59 -45.57
C GLU A 101 10.42 12.86 -46.32
N ARG A 102 11.57 12.82 -45.63
CA ARG A 102 12.89 12.95 -46.29
C ARG A 102 13.16 11.83 -47.29
N GLU A 103 12.90 10.58 -46.89
CA GLU A 103 13.08 9.44 -47.80
C GLU A 103 12.15 9.53 -49.01
N GLN A 104 10.91 10.02 -48.82
CA GLN A 104 9.97 10.25 -49.93
C GLN A 104 10.43 11.36 -50.87
N GLN A 105 10.95 12.48 -50.35
CA GLN A 105 11.49 13.55 -51.19
C GLN A 105 12.72 13.08 -51.99
N ASP A 106 13.62 12.31 -51.40
CA ASP A 106 14.79 11.77 -52.11
C ASP A 106 14.35 10.80 -53.24
N LEU A 107 13.30 10.00 -52.99
CA LEU A 107 12.69 9.10 -53.98
C LEU A 107 11.99 9.86 -55.10
N GLU A 108 11.24 10.92 -54.78
CA GLU A 108 10.58 11.76 -55.77
C GLU A 108 11.60 12.51 -56.64
N PHE A 109 12.65 13.06 -56.04
CA PHE A 109 13.73 13.74 -56.76
C PHE A 109 14.50 12.78 -57.69
N ALA A 110 14.80 11.56 -57.22
CA ALA A 110 15.43 10.54 -58.05
C ALA A 110 14.52 10.07 -59.20
N LYS A 111 13.20 10.06 -58.99
CA LYS A 111 12.22 9.70 -60.01
C LYS A 111 12.09 10.80 -61.06
N GLU A 112 12.05 12.07 -60.67
CA GLU A 112 12.03 13.22 -61.59
C GLU A 112 13.31 13.25 -62.45
N MET A 113 14.49 13.01 -61.86
CA MET A 113 15.74 12.88 -62.61
C MET A 113 15.75 11.71 -63.60
N ALA A 114 15.06 10.61 -63.30
CA ALA A 114 14.96 9.46 -64.21
C ALA A 114 13.96 9.71 -65.35
N GLU A 115 12.91 10.50 -65.11
CA GLU A 115 11.93 10.90 -66.14
C GLU A 115 12.54 11.94 -67.11
N ASP A 116 13.41 12.85 -66.63
CA ASP A 116 14.14 13.83 -67.48
C ASP A 116 15.25 13.20 -68.36
N ASP A 117 15.83 12.06 -67.95
CA ASP A 117 16.88 11.35 -68.70
C ASP A 117 16.31 10.37 -69.76
N ASP A 118 15.02 9.99 -69.65
CA ASP A 118 14.30 9.14 -70.63
C ASP A 118 13.71 9.95 -71.81
N ASP A 119 13.51 11.26 -71.64
CA ASP A 119 13.02 12.18 -72.69
C ASP A 119 14.14 12.87 -73.50
N SER A 120 15.42 12.56 -73.24
CA SER A 120 16.57 13.04 -74.01
C SER A 120 17.29 11.93 -74.79
N PHE A 121 16.58 11.28 -75.72
CA PHE A 121 17.19 10.48 -76.80
C PHE A 121 16.76 10.97 -78.19
N PRO A 122 17.62 11.73 -78.90
CA PRO A 122 17.73 11.69 -80.35
C PRO A 122 18.74 10.64 -80.85
#